data_AF-A0A357BRR1-F1
#
_entry.id   AF-A0A357BRR1-F1
#
_cell.length_a   1.000
_cell.length_b   1.000
_cell.length_c   1.000
_cell.angle_alpha   90.00
_cell.angle_beta   90.00
_cell.angle_gamma   90.00
#
_symmetry.space_group_name_H-M   'P 1'
#
loop_
_entity.id
_entity.type
_entity.pdbx_description
1 polymer ?
#
loop_
_entity_poly.entity_id
_entity_poly.type
_entity_poly.pdbx_seq_one_letter_code
_entity_poly.pdbx_strand_id
1 'polypeptide(L)'
;MVKIVVTGAAGRMGRSIINVIRDTNQTELVGAVEKPGHADIGKDIGEAAGAGKLGIKLADNFEKVIKKADCVIDFTFPEATMHHLDIALNNDAAMVIGTTGFSHHQRERLKEVGSKIKIVAAPNMSVGVNLLLKAVSDMARVLGNEYDVEIVEAHHRLKKDAPSGTAMRFAEVLSQSLKRDLDKVAVYERHGIIGERKPEEIGIQTIRAGDIVGDHTIIFGGLGERIEVTHRAQSRETFARGAVRAAMWIVKQPKGLYDMQDVLGLK
;
A
#
# COMPACT_ATOMS: atom_id res chain seq x y z
N MET A 1 14.66 3.30 19.73
CA MET A 1 13.79 3.82 18.65
C MET A 1 14.24 3.18 17.36
N VAL A 2 13.31 2.88 16.45
CA VAL A 2 13.65 2.38 15.11
C VAL A 2 14.06 3.57 14.25
N LYS A 3 15.28 3.54 13.72
CA LYS A 3 15.86 4.59 12.88
C LYS A 3 15.40 4.42 11.45
N ILE A 4 14.65 5.39 10.94
CA ILE A 4 13.98 5.31 9.66
C ILE A 4 14.57 6.33 8.69
N VAL A 5 14.82 5.88 7.46
CA VAL A 5 15.05 6.75 6.30
C VAL A 5 13.83 6.73 5.39
N VAL A 6 13.44 7.90 4.88
CA VAL A 6 12.33 8.02 3.92
C VAL A 6 12.87 8.40 2.55
N THR A 7 12.53 7.63 1.52
CA THR A 7 12.81 8.00 0.10
C THR A 7 11.56 8.63 -0.52
N GLY A 8 11.76 9.53 -1.49
CA GLY A 8 10.67 10.39 -1.99
C GLY A 8 10.12 11.31 -0.91
N ALA A 9 11.00 11.75 -0.01
CA ALA A 9 10.62 12.38 1.26
C ALA A 9 9.84 13.69 1.08
N ALA A 10 10.11 14.44 0.01
CA ALA A 10 9.40 15.68 -0.28
C ALA A 10 8.04 15.46 -0.97
N GLY A 11 7.73 14.23 -1.40
CA GLY A 11 6.45 13.86 -1.99
C GLY A 11 5.29 13.81 -0.98
N ARG A 12 4.05 13.72 -1.49
CA ARG A 12 2.82 13.70 -0.66
C ARG A 12 2.85 12.62 0.43
N MET A 13 3.26 11.40 0.07
CA MET A 13 3.40 10.29 1.01
C MET A 13 4.59 10.48 1.94
N GLY A 14 5.76 10.86 1.40
CA GLY A 14 6.97 11.11 2.20
C GLY A 14 6.72 12.10 3.35
N ARG A 15 6.09 13.23 3.07
CA ARG A 15 5.70 14.22 4.10
C ARG A 15 4.76 13.64 5.15
N SER A 16 3.79 12.83 4.74
CA SER A 16 2.85 12.18 5.67
C SER A 16 3.59 11.18 6.58
N ILE A 17 4.51 10.40 6.02
CA ILE A 17 5.35 9.44 6.75
C ILE A 17 6.25 10.16 7.76
N ILE A 18 6.88 11.27 7.36
CA ILE A 18 7.73 12.08 8.25
C ILE A 18 6.94 12.60 9.46
N ASN A 19 5.74 13.13 9.24
CA ASN A 19 4.88 13.58 10.34
C ASN A 19 4.51 12.42 11.28
N VAL A 20 4.16 11.25 10.74
CA VAL A 20 3.85 10.07 11.57
C VAL A 20 5.07 9.57 12.35
N ILE A 21 6.27 9.58 11.75
CA ILE A 21 7.52 9.20 12.44
C ILE A 21 7.76 10.15 13.62
N ARG A 22 7.63 11.47 13.41
CA ARG A 22 7.76 12.48 14.47
C ARG A 22 6.78 12.24 15.61
N ASP A 23 5.54 11.88 15.28
CA ASP A 23 4.47 11.67 16.26
C ASP A 23 4.50 10.28 16.92
N THR A 24 5.49 9.44 16.58
CA THR A 24 5.63 8.07 17.08
C THR A 24 6.91 7.93 17.92
N ASN A 25 6.76 7.90 19.24
CA ASN A 25 7.88 7.84 20.20
C ASN A 25 8.82 6.63 20.03
N GLN A 26 8.38 5.56 19.37
CA GLN A 26 9.21 4.39 19.10
C GLN A 26 10.09 4.53 17.85
N THR A 27 9.98 5.62 17.09
CA THR A 27 10.69 5.82 15.83
C THR A 27 11.47 7.12 15.81
N GLU A 28 12.52 7.16 14.99
CA GLU A 28 13.39 8.32 14.81
C GLU A 28 13.65 8.49 13.30
N LEU A 29 13.37 9.67 12.75
CA LEU A 29 13.79 9.99 11.39
C LEU A 29 15.30 10.25 11.43
N VAL A 30 16.09 9.49 10.68
CA VAL A 30 17.55 9.68 10.62
C VAL A 30 18.05 10.13 9.25
N GLY A 31 17.14 10.19 8.27
CA GLY A 31 17.46 10.64 6.94
C GLY A 31 16.26 10.76 6.02
N ALA A 32 16.39 11.62 5.02
CA ALA A 32 15.37 11.88 4.02
C ALA A 32 16.06 12.04 2.67
N VAL A 33 15.52 11.38 1.64
CA VAL A 33 16.11 11.38 0.30
C VAL A 33 15.08 11.75 -0.76
N GLU A 34 15.52 12.56 -1.71
CA GLU A 34 14.82 12.84 -2.96
C GLU A 34 15.72 12.59 -4.16
N LYS A 35 15.14 12.64 -5.36
CA LYS A 35 15.91 12.55 -6.59
C LYS A 35 16.95 13.69 -6.69
N PRO A 36 18.10 13.45 -7.33
CA PRO A 36 19.05 14.50 -7.66
C PRO A 36 18.40 15.68 -8.39
N GLY A 37 18.78 16.90 -8.00
CA GLY A 37 18.26 18.15 -8.58
C GLY A 37 16.86 18.56 -8.08
N HIS A 38 16.29 17.90 -7.05
CA HIS A 38 15.05 18.37 -6.43
C HIS A 38 15.24 19.77 -5.80
N ALA A 39 14.24 20.65 -5.92
CA ALA A 39 14.35 22.06 -5.48
C ALA A 39 14.55 22.26 -3.96
N ASP A 40 14.25 21.21 -3.19
CA ASP A 40 14.37 21.22 -1.72
C ASP A 40 15.64 20.52 -1.19
N ILE A 41 16.54 20.03 -2.05
CA ILE A 41 17.81 19.45 -1.61
C ILE A 41 18.56 20.45 -0.73
N GLY A 42 19.06 19.98 0.42
CA GLY A 42 19.78 20.77 1.42
C GLY A 42 18.91 21.54 2.41
N LYS A 43 17.59 21.66 2.17
CA LYS A 43 16.63 22.26 3.10
C LYS A 43 16.28 21.29 4.23
N ASP A 44 15.77 21.83 5.35
CA ASP A 44 15.24 21.02 6.44
C ASP A 44 13.98 20.26 5.99
N ILE A 45 14.00 18.94 6.09
CA ILE A 45 12.88 18.12 5.63
C ILE A 45 11.63 18.30 6.51
N GLY A 46 11.81 18.66 7.77
CA GLY A 46 10.72 18.94 8.67
C GLY A 46 9.93 20.18 8.21
N GLU A 47 10.64 21.26 7.86
CA GLU A 47 10.02 22.46 7.28
C GLU A 47 9.30 22.14 5.96
N ALA A 48 9.94 21.39 5.06
CA ALA A 48 9.33 20.98 3.78
C ALA A 48 8.11 20.06 3.96
N ALA A 49 8.07 19.26 5.03
CA ALA A 49 6.97 18.37 5.37
C ALA A 49 5.87 19.02 6.21
N GLY A 50 6.01 20.30 6.60
CA GLY A 50 5.09 20.96 7.53
C GLY A 50 5.16 20.41 8.95
N ALA A 51 6.27 19.75 9.31
CA ALA A 51 6.48 19.08 10.58
C ALA A 51 7.21 19.94 11.63
N GLY A 52 7.53 21.20 11.30
CA GLY A 52 8.47 22.03 12.07
C GLY A 52 9.92 21.65 11.79
N LYS A 53 10.89 22.36 12.38
CA LYS A 53 12.32 22.10 12.13
C LYS A 53 12.77 20.79 12.78
N LEU A 54 13.29 19.85 11.98
CA LEU A 54 13.76 18.54 12.48
C LEU A 54 15.30 18.43 12.55
N GLY A 55 16.04 19.37 11.96
CA GLY A 55 17.50 19.35 11.88
C GLY A 55 18.05 18.36 10.85
N ILE A 56 17.20 17.82 9.98
CA ILE A 56 17.56 16.80 8.99
C ILE A 56 17.47 17.42 7.61
N LYS A 57 18.59 17.49 6.90
CA LYS A 57 18.61 18.00 5.52
C LYS A 57 18.12 16.95 4.54
N LEU A 58 17.30 17.36 3.58
CA LEU A 58 16.95 16.53 2.45
C LEU A 58 18.20 16.28 1.59
N ALA A 59 18.54 15.01 1.40
CA ALA A 59 19.69 14.59 0.61
C ALA A 59 19.26 14.08 -0.77
N ASP A 60 20.21 14.04 -1.70
CA ASP A 60 20.07 13.47 -3.04
C ASP A 60 20.87 12.18 -3.26
N ASN A 61 21.63 11.75 -2.26
CA ASN A 61 22.45 10.54 -2.30
C ASN A 61 22.02 9.57 -1.20
N PHE A 62 21.32 8.51 -1.58
CA PHE A 62 20.79 7.53 -0.66
C PHE A 62 21.87 6.71 0.07
N GLU A 63 22.96 6.33 -0.62
CA GLU A 63 24.06 5.55 -0.03
C GLU A 63 24.72 6.24 1.16
N LYS A 64 24.78 7.58 1.13
CA LYS A 64 25.32 8.37 2.26
C LYS A 64 24.39 8.40 3.46
N VAL A 65 23.09 8.24 3.25
CA VAL A 65 22.05 8.42 4.26
C VAL A 65 21.68 7.09 4.93
N ILE A 66 21.67 5.98 4.19
CA ILE A 66 21.19 4.68 4.66
C ILE A 66 22.02 4.09 5.81
N LYS A 67 23.30 4.47 5.96
CA LYS A 67 24.25 3.88 6.93
C LYS A 67 23.81 3.91 8.40
N LYS A 68 22.81 4.73 8.74
CA LYS A 68 22.28 4.89 10.11
C LYS A 68 20.88 4.29 10.29
N ALA A 69 20.31 3.69 9.25
CA ALA A 69 18.92 3.25 9.22
C ALA A 69 18.77 1.79 9.66
N ASP A 70 17.79 1.52 10.52
CA ASP A 70 17.30 0.17 10.74
C ASP A 70 16.31 -0.24 9.64
N CYS A 71 15.56 0.74 9.11
CA CYS A 71 14.55 0.53 8.09
C CYS A 71 14.46 1.73 7.12
N VAL A 72 14.12 1.43 5.87
CA VAL A 72 13.82 2.41 4.81
C VAL A 72 12.34 2.31 4.49
N ILE A 73 11.62 3.44 4.43
CA ILE A 73 10.25 3.50 3.93
C ILE A 73 10.26 4.14 2.54
N ASP A 74 9.80 3.40 1.54
CA ASP A 74 9.83 3.76 0.12
C ASP A 74 8.42 3.85 -0.48
N PHE A 75 8.04 5.06 -0.88
CA PHE A 75 6.83 5.36 -1.64
C PHE A 75 7.18 6.24 -2.83
N THR A 76 7.90 5.66 -3.79
CA THR A 76 8.43 6.36 -4.97
C THR A 76 7.85 5.81 -6.26
N PHE A 77 8.70 5.35 -7.18
CA PHE A 77 8.35 4.79 -8.48
C PHE A 77 9.14 3.49 -8.69
N PRO A 78 8.64 2.55 -9.50
CA PRO A 78 9.24 1.22 -9.62
C PRO A 78 10.75 1.23 -9.90
N GLU A 79 11.21 2.09 -10.80
CA GLU A 79 12.62 2.23 -11.19
C GLU A 79 13.48 2.72 -10.02
N ALA A 80 12.99 3.72 -9.28
CA ALA A 80 13.67 4.26 -8.11
C ALA A 80 13.74 3.21 -6.99
N THR A 81 12.65 2.49 -6.73
CA THR A 81 12.62 1.43 -5.73
C THR A 81 13.61 0.30 -6.06
N MET A 82 13.79 -0.09 -7.32
CA MET A 82 14.81 -1.09 -7.67
C MET A 82 16.23 -0.62 -7.33
N HIS A 83 16.54 0.65 -7.60
CA HIS A 83 17.83 1.22 -7.21
C HIS A 83 18.00 1.28 -5.68
N HIS A 84 16.96 1.70 -4.95
CA HIS A 84 16.97 1.70 -3.49
C HIS A 84 17.12 0.29 -2.90
N LEU A 85 16.52 -0.70 -3.54
CA LEU A 85 16.57 -2.10 -3.14
C LEU A 85 18.01 -2.65 -3.20
N ASP A 86 18.77 -2.31 -4.24
CA ASP A 86 20.19 -2.69 -4.35
C ASP A 86 21.04 -2.02 -3.27
N ILE A 87 20.78 -0.74 -2.97
CA ILE A 87 21.48 -0.01 -1.90
C ILE A 87 21.14 -0.60 -0.52
N ALA A 88 19.87 -0.92 -0.26
CA ALA A 88 19.43 -1.52 0.99
C ALA A 88 20.03 -2.93 1.19
N LEU A 89 20.11 -3.72 0.12
CA LEU A 89 20.78 -5.02 0.12
C LEU A 89 22.25 -4.90 0.54
N ASN A 90 22.98 -3.92 -0.02
CA ASN A 90 24.40 -3.71 0.29
C ASN A 90 24.66 -3.19 1.71
N ASN A 91 23.64 -2.69 2.41
CA ASN A 91 23.73 -2.14 3.76
C ASN A 91 22.97 -2.97 4.81
N ASP A 92 22.41 -4.13 4.43
CA ASP A 92 21.57 -4.99 5.28
C ASP A 92 20.40 -4.25 5.98
N ALA A 93 19.87 -3.21 5.33
CA ALA A 93 18.78 -2.40 5.87
C ALA A 93 17.41 -3.02 5.52
N ALA A 94 16.47 -3.02 6.48
CA ALA A 94 15.11 -3.45 6.20
C ALA A 94 14.39 -2.44 5.28
N MET A 95 13.40 -2.90 4.52
CA MET A 95 12.59 -2.04 3.65
C MET A 95 11.09 -2.23 3.88
N VAL A 96 10.36 -1.13 3.85
CA VAL A 96 8.89 -1.08 3.72
C VAL A 96 8.58 -0.37 2.42
N ILE A 97 8.00 -1.10 1.47
CA ILE A 97 7.79 -0.67 0.09
C ILE A 97 6.28 -0.53 -0.16
N GLY A 98 5.82 0.71 -0.28
CA GLY A 98 4.47 1.07 -0.69
C GLY A 98 4.35 1.46 -2.17
N THR A 99 5.45 1.44 -2.91
CA THR A 99 5.46 1.65 -4.36
C THR A 99 4.62 0.58 -5.07
N THR A 100 3.82 0.99 -6.05
CA THR A 100 2.96 0.10 -6.86
C THR A 100 3.36 0.12 -8.32
N GLY A 101 2.85 -0.82 -9.13
CA GLY A 101 3.04 -0.82 -10.59
C GLY A 101 4.32 -1.52 -11.06
N PHE A 102 4.89 -2.42 -10.26
CA PHE A 102 6.05 -3.21 -10.66
C PHE A 102 5.75 -4.14 -11.83
N SER A 103 6.69 -4.19 -12.78
CA SER A 103 6.71 -5.19 -13.84
C SER A 103 6.94 -6.60 -13.30
N HIS A 104 6.71 -7.63 -14.12
CA HIS A 104 7.00 -9.02 -13.74
C HIS A 104 8.47 -9.19 -13.29
N HIS A 105 9.41 -8.66 -14.07
CA HIS A 105 10.84 -8.72 -13.75
C HIS A 105 11.17 -8.03 -12.42
N GLN A 106 10.58 -6.86 -12.15
CA GLN A 106 10.79 -6.15 -10.87
C GLN A 106 10.20 -6.91 -9.68
N ARG A 107 9.07 -7.62 -9.86
CA ARG A 107 8.51 -8.48 -8.82
C ARG A 107 9.40 -9.68 -8.51
N GLU A 108 10.00 -10.31 -9.53
CA GLU A 108 10.96 -11.39 -9.32
C GLU A 108 12.22 -10.89 -8.60
N ARG A 109 12.71 -9.71 -8.95
CA ARG A 109 13.83 -9.07 -8.22
C ARG A 109 13.49 -8.80 -6.75
N LEU A 110 12.27 -8.33 -6.45
CA LEU A 110 11.81 -8.14 -5.06
C LEU A 110 11.83 -9.45 -4.27
N LYS A 111 11.39 -10.56 -4.88
CA LYS A 111 11.45 -11.90 -4.24
C LYS A 111 12.88 -12.33 -3.99
N GLU A 112 13.75 -12.18 -4.99
CA GLU A 112 15.16 -12.54 -4.89
C GLU A 112 15.85 -11.79 -3.74
N VAL A 113 15.69 -10.46 -3.69
CA VAL A 113 16.29 -9.63 -2.63
C VAL A 113 15.60 -9.85 -1.28
N GLY A 114 14.28 -10.08 -1.28
CA GLY A 114 13.52 -10.40 -0.08
C GLY A 114 13.96 -11.71 0.59
N SER A 115 14.66 -12.61 -0.09
CA SER A 115 15.30 -13.77 0.54
C SER A 115 16.59 -13.41 1.32
N LYS A 116 17.17 -12.23 1.05
CA LYS A 116 18.48 -11.79 1.54
C LYS A 116 18.39 -10.68 2.59
N ILE A 117 17.32 -9.89 2.60
CA ILE A 117 17.04 -8.83 3.59
C ILE A 117 15.58 -8.88 4.05
N LYS A 118 15.21 -8.03 5.00
CA LYS A 118 13.85 -7.98 5.56
C LYS A 118 13.02 -6.96 4.78
N ILE A 119 11.96 -7.40 4.10
CA ILE A 119 11.12 -6.53 3.26
C ILE A 119 9.65 -6.71 3.61
N VAL A 120 8.94 -5.62 3.85
CA VAL A 120 7.48 -5.58 3.72
C VAL A 120 7.14 -4.89 2.40
N ALA A 121 6.43 -5.56 1.51
CA ALA A 121 5.91 -4.96 0.28
C ALA A 121 4.40 -5.16 0.22
N ALA A 122 3.64 -4.07 0.10
CA ALA A 122 2.20 -4.14 0.02
C ALA A 122 1.63 -3.02 -0.88
N PRO A 123 0.63 -3.32 -1.73
CA PRO A 123 -0.01 -2.32 -2.58
C PRO A 123 -0.85 -1.31 -1.78
N ASN A 124 -1.15 -1.62 -0.51
CA ASN A 124 -1.84 -0.75 0.41
C ASN A 124 -1.33 -0.97 1.84
N MET A 125 -0.83 0.09 2.48
CA MET A 125 -0.32 0.03 3.85
C MET A 125 -1.42 0.27 4.92
N SER A 126 -2.64 0.64 4.55
CA SER A 126 -3.72 0.88 5.51
C SER A 126 -4.01 -0.39 6.32
N VAL A 127 -3.98 -0.27 7.65
CA VAL A 127 -4.35 -1.34 8.57
C VAL A 127 -5.80 -1.77 8.33
N GLY A 128 -6.70 -0.80 8.13
CA GLY A 128 -8.12 -1.05 7.90
C GLY A 128 -8.37 -1.85 6.61
N VAL A 129 -7.74 -1.45 5.50
CA VAL A 129 -7.87 -2.18 4.22
C VAL A 129 -7.38 -3.62 4.37
N ASN A 130 -6.24 -3.83 5.03
CA ASN A 130 -5.69 -5.16 5.19
C ASN A 130 -6.52 -6.05 6.13
N LEU A 131 -7.11 -5.48 7.20
CA LEU A 131 -8.09 -6.19 8.01
C LEU A 131 -9.32 -6.58 7.18
N LEU A 132 -9.84 -5.65 6.38
CA LEU A 132 -11.00 -5.92 5.52
C LEU A 132 -10.70 -7.02 4.51
N LEU A 133 -9.51 -7.07 3.90
CA LEU A 133 -9.13 -8.15 2.98
C LEU A 133 -9.32 -9.54 3.62
N LYS A 134 -8.89 -9.71 4.87
CA LYS A 134 -9.11 -10.94 5.63
C LYS A 134 -10.60 -11.18 5.92
N ALA A 135 -11.30 -10.17 6.43
CA ALA A 135 -12.70 -10.29 6.79
C ALA A 135 -13.58 -10.68 5.60
N VAL A 136 -13.46 -9.99 4.46
CA VAL A 136 -14.28 -10.28 3.27
C VAL A 136 -13.90 -11.62 2.63
N SER A 137 -12.65 -12.07 2.76
CA SER A 137 -12.24 -13.42 2.35
C SER A 137 -13.00 -14.49 3.12
N ASP A 138 -13.05 -14.36 4.45
CA ASP A 138 -13.75 -15.32 5.30
C ASP A 138 -15.27 -15.26 5.08
N MET A 139 -15.83 -14.06 4.93
CA MET A 139 -17.25 -13.88 4.57
C MET A 139 -17.57 -14.57 3.24
N ALA A 140 -16.75 -14.36 2.20
CA ALA A 140 -16.97 -15.00 0.91
C ALA A 140 -16.95 -16.54 0.98
N ARG A 141 -16.09 -17.12 1.82
CA ARG A 141 -16.08 -18.59 2.02
C ARG A 141 -17.35 -19.10 2.70
N VAL A 142 -17.92 -18.33 3.63
CA VAL A 142 -19.14 -18.71 4.35
C VAL A 142 -20.37 -18.53 3.47
N LEU A 143 -20.49 -17.39 2.80
CA LEU A 143 -21.65 -17.04 1.96
C LEU A 143 -21.67 -17.81 0.63
N GLY A 144 -20.49 -18.20 0.13
CA GLY A 144 -20.36 -19.07 -1.03
C GLY A 144 -21.01 -18.49 -2.30
N ASN A 145 -21.69 -19.35 -3.05
CA ASN A 145 -22.34 -18.99 -4.32
C ASN A 145 -23.79 -18.53 -4.15
N GLU A 146 -24.31 -18.44 -2.92
CA GLU A 146 -25.67 -17.98 -2.65
C GLU A 146 -25.77 -16.44 -2.63
N TYR A 147 -24.61 -15.75 -2.58
CA TYR A 147 -24.53 -14.30 -2.57
C TYR A 147 -23.77 -13.79 -3.80
N ASP A 148 -24.37 -12.80 -4.46
CA ASP A 148 -23.72 -12.00 -5.48
C ASP A 148 -22.64 -11.11 -4.86
N VAL A 149 -21.49 -10.99 -5.53
CA VAL A 149 -20.36 -10.20 -5.04
C VAL A 149 -20.15 -8.98 -5.93
N GLU A 150 -20.19 -7.80 -5.31
CA GLU A 150 -19.96 -6.52 -5.98
C GLU A 150 -18.94 -5.69 -5.19
N ILE A 151 -18.07 -4.99 -5.91
CA ILE A 151 -17.10 -4.04 -5.36
C ILE A 151 -17.43 -2.68 -5.93
N VAL A 152 -17.67 -1.71 -5.06
CA VAL A 152 -17.84 -0.30 -5.44
C VAL A 152 -16.70 0.50 -4.87
N GLU A 153 -16.03 1.29 -5.68
CA GLU A 153 -14.96 2.17 -5.24
C GLU A 153 -15.11 3.61 -5.74
N ALA A 154 -14.58 4.56 -4.97
CA ALA A 154 -14.55 5.97 -5.36
C ALA A 154 -13.21 6.60 -5.04
N HIS A 155 -12.70 7.40 -5.98
CA HIS A 155 -11.48 8.18 -5.81
C HIS A 155 -11.59 9.54 -6.49
N HIS A 156 -10.65 10.43 -6.18
CA HIS A 156 -10.54 11.75 -6.74
C HIS A 156 -10.41 11.76 -8.27
N ARG A 157 -10.79 12.89 -8.89
CA ARG A 157 -10.79 13.07 -10.36
C ARG A 157 -9.42 12.86 -11.04
N LEU A 158 -8.33 13.02 -10.30
CA LEU A 158 -6.95 12.93 -10.82
C LEU A 158 -6.38 11.50 -10.82
N LYS A 159 -7.15 10.49 -10.38
CA LYS A 159 -6.65 9.12 -10.31
C LYS A 159 -6.67 8.50 -11.71
N LYS A 160 -5.53 7.95 -12.14
CA LYS A 160 -5.30 7.49 -13.52
C LYS A 160 -5.74 6.06 -13.77
N ASP A 161 -5.53 5.17 -12.81
CA ASP A 161 -5.88 3.75 -12.86
C ASP A 161 -7.35 3.53 -12.45
N ALA A 162 -8.03 2.58 -13.09
CA ALA A 162 -9.39 2.13 -12.79
C ALA A 162 -9.58 0.67 -13.23
N PRO A 163 -10.08 -0.23 -12.36
CA PRO A 163 -10.25 -0.05 -10.91
C PRO A 163 -8.91 0.23 -10.21
N SER A 164 -8.96 0.73 -8.98
CA SER A 164 -7.79 0.94 -8.15
C SER A 164 -7.11 -0.38 -7.81
N GLY A 165 -5.80 -0.35 -7.57
CA GLY A 165 -5.08 -1.54 -7.10
C GLY A 165 -5.65 -2.15 -5.82
N THR A 166 -6.30 -1.36 -4.95
CA THR A 166 -7.01 -1.90 -3.77
C THR A 166 -8.30 -2.63 -4.14
N ALA A 167 -9.11 -2.09 -5.06
CA ALA A 167 -10.30 -2.77 -5.56
C ALA A 167 -9.94 -4.08 -6.28
N MET A 168 -8.89 -4.07 -7.11
CA MET A 168 -8.37 -5.27 -7.75
C MET A 168 -7.88 -6.30 -6.73
N ARG A 169 -7.21 -5.87 -5.66
CA ARG A 169 -6.78 -6.77 -4.59
C ARG A 169 -7.95 -7.41 -3.83
N PHE A 170 -9.03 -6.67 -3.60
CA PHE A 170 -10.28 -7.25 -3.07
C PHE A 170 -10.85 -8.28 -4.04
N ALA A 171 -10.91 -7.97 -5.33
CA ALA A 171 -11.42 -8.89 -6.34
C ALA A 171 -10.61 -10.19 -6.41
N GLU A 172 -9.27 -10.11 -6.36
CA GLU A 172 -8.39 -11.28 -6.30
C GLU A 172 -8.65 -12.16 -5.06
N VAL A 173 -8.78 -11.54 -3.88
CA VAL A 173 -9.00 -12.29 -2.64
C VAL A 173 -10.38 -12.95 -2.64
N LEU A 174 -11.40 -12.25 -3.14
CA LEU A 174 -12.76 -12.77 -3.26
C LEU A 174 -12.83 -13.91 -4.29
N SER A 175 -12.19 -13.75 -5.46
CA SER A 175 -12.15 -14.80 -6.48
C SER A 175 -11.43 -16.04 -5.96
N GLN A 176 -10.30 -15.90 -5.26
CA GLN A 176 -9.59 -17.02 -4.63
C GLN A 176 -10.46 -17.73 -3.59
N SER A 177 -11.14 -16.95 -2.74
CA SER A 177 -12.02 -17.48 -1.69
C SER A 177 -13.19 -18.29 -2.26
N LEU A 178 -13.70 -17.86 -3.41
CA LEU A 178 -14.81 -18.49 -4.13
C LEU A 178 -14.34 -19.50 -5.20
N LYS A 179 -13.03 -19.73 -5.33
CA LYS A 179 -12.40 -20.61 -6.33
C LYS A 179 -12.77 -20.23 -7.79
N ARG A 180 -12.78 -18.93 -8.07
CA ARG A 180 -13.10 -18.35 -9.37
C ARG A 180 -11.85 -17.79 -10.05
N ASP A 181 -11.83 -17.88 -11.37
CA ASP A 181 -10.81 -17.26 -12.22
C ASP A 181 -11.20 -15.80 -12.49
N LEU A 182 -10.49 -14.86 -11.86
CA LEU A 182 -10.85 -13.45 -11.88
C LEU A 182 -10.92 -12.89 -13.31
N ASP A 183 -10.02 -13.32 -14.19
CA ASP A 183 -9.96 -12.85 -15.58
C ASP A 183 -11.20 -13.25 -16.39
N LYS A 184 -11.95 -14.26 -15.93
CA LYS A 184 -13.17 -14.74 -16.57
C LYS A 184 -14.45 -14.17 -15.94
N VAL A 185 -14.41 -13.88 -14.65
CA VAL A 185 -15.63 -13.52 -13.89
C VAL A 185 -15.73 -12.04 -13.53
N ALA A 186 -14.66 -11.27 -13.70
CA ALA A 186 -14.68 -9.84 -13.42
C ALA A 186 -15.53 -9.08 -14.45
N VAL A 187 -16.46 -8.25 -13.96
CA VAL A 187 -17.29 -7.37 -14.79
C VAL A 187 -17.04 -5.93 -14.38
N TYR A 188 -16.41 -5.16 -15.26
CA TYR A 188 -15.95 -3.78 -14.97
C TYR A 188 -16.96 -2.69 -15.37
N GLU A 189 -17.98 -3.05 -16.15
CA GLU A 189 -18.95 -2.12 -16.70
C GLU A 189 -20.29 -2.82 -16.89
N ARG A 190 -21.38 -2.07 -16.66
CA ARG A 190 -22.74 -2.48 -17.00
C ARG A 190 -23.41 -1.32 -17.73
N HIS A 191 -23.75 -1.50 -19.00
CA HIS A 191 -24.31 -0.46 -19.85
C HIS A 191 -25.34 -1.02 -20.83
N GLY A 192 -26.57 -0.45 -20.84
CA GLY A 192 -27.67 -0.91 -21.70
C GLY A 192 -28.38 -2.17 -21.21
N ILE A 193 -28.90 -2.98 -22.14
CA ILE A 193 -29.57 -4.26 -21.85
C ILE A 193 -28.52 -5.37 -21.83
N ILE A 194 -28.04 -5.73 -20.63
CA ILE A 194 -26.95 -6.71 -20.44
C ILE A 194 -27.43 -8.15 -20.17
N GLY A 195 -28.74 -8.34 -20.00
CA GLY A 195 -29.32 -9.62 -19.55
C GLY A 195 -29.23 -9.82 -18.04
N GLU A 196 -29.51 -11.05 -17.60
CA GLU A 196 -29.39 -11.43 -16.19
C GLU A 196 -27.91 -11.58 -15.78
N ARG A 197 -27.62 -11.21 -14.52
CA ARG A 197 -26.30 -11.37 -13.90
C ARG A 197 -25.95 -12.85 -13.81
N LYS A 198 -24.73 -13.25 -14.21
CA LYS A 198 -24.27 -14.62 -13.98
C LYS A 198 -23.84 -14.81 -12.52
N PRO A 199 -24.16 -15.94 -11.86
CA PRO A 199 -23.85 -16.16 -10.44
C PRO A 199 -22.36 -16.00 -10.09
N GLU A 200 -21.47 -16.39 -11.00
CA GLU A 200 -20.03 -16.35 -10.80
C GLU A 200 -19.43 -14.93 -10.88
N GLU A 201 -20.16 -13.94 -11.39
CA GLU A 201 -19.62 -12.59 -11.57
C GLU A 201 -19.04 -12.01 -10.28
N ILE A 202 -17.98 -11.23 -10.44
CA ILE A 202 -17.50 -10.26 -9.45
C ILE A 202 -17.57 -8.91 -10.14
N GLY A 203 -18.62 -8.14 -9.83
CA GLY A 203 -18.80 -6.82 -10.43
C GLY A 203 -17.90 -5.79 -9.74
N ILE A 204 -17.29 -4.90 -10.53
CA ILE A 204 -16.39 -3.85 -10.03
C ILE A 204 -16.80 -2.51 -10.64
N GLN A 205 -17.42 -1.66 -9.83
CA GLN A 205 -17.91 -0.34 -10.23
C GLN A 205 -17.00 0.76 -9.68
N THR A 206 -16.60 1.67 -10.57
CA THR A 206 -15.57 2.67 -10.28
C THR A 206 -16.08 4.11 -10.43
N ILE A 207 -15.91 4.91 -9.38
CA ILE A 207 -16.33 6.31 -9.34
C ILE A 207 -15.10 7.23 -9.31
N ARG A 208 -15.11 8.29 -10.12
CA ARG A 208 -14.13 9.37 -10.10
C ARG A 208 -14.82 10.69 -9.79
N ALA A 209 -14.64 11.22 -8.58
CA ALA A 209 -15.34 12.41 -8.13
C ALA A 209 -14.50 13.24 -7.16
N GLY A 210 -14.47 14.56 -7.38
CA GLY A 210 -13.91 15.52 -6.43
C GLY A 210 -12.47 15.19 -6.01
N ASP A 211 -12.28 15.18 -4.70
CA ASP A 211 -11.03 14.96 -3.95
C ASP A 211 -11.08 13.70 -3.05
N ILE A 212 -12.04 12.79 -3.27
CA ILE A 212 -12.20 11.54 -2.50
C ILE A 212 -10.86 10.79 -2.44
N VAL A 213 -10.36 10.56 -1.22
CA VAL A 213 -9.05 9.94 -1.03
C VAL A 213 -9.08 8.48 -1.47
N GLY A 214 -10.14 7.76 -1.11
CA GLY A 214 -10.36 6.37 -1.49
C GLY A 214 -11.43 5.72 -0.62
N ASP A 215 -12.55 5.36 -1.25
CA ASP A 215 -13.63 4.59 -0.63
C ASP A 215 -13.75 3.25 -1.34
N HIS A 216 -13.99 2.18 -0.57
CA HIS A 216 -14.18 0.82 -1.06
C HIS A 216 -15.31 0.17 -0.27
N THR A 217 -16.33 -0.32 -0.97
CA THR A 217 -17.43 -1.09 -0.39
C THR A 217 -17.51 -2.43 -1.10
N ILE A 218 -17.43 -3.52 -0.32
CA ILE A 218 -17.66 -4.87 -0.78
C ILE A 218 -19.08 -5.22 -0.37
N ILE A 219 -19.87 -5.66 -1.34
CA ILE A 219 -21.28 -5.99 -1.18
C ILE A 219 -21.44 -7.48 -1.44
N PHE A 220 -22.11 -8.15 -0.50
CA PHE A 220 -22.63 -9.50 -0.68
C PHE A 220 -24.16 -9.42 -0.70
N GLY A 221 -24.77 -9.62 -1.86
CA GLY A 221 -26.22 -9.56 -2.06
C GLY A 221 -26.85 -10.94 -2.08
N GLY A 222 -27.77 -11.23 -1.16
CA GLY A 222 -28.52 -12.48 -1.11
C GLY A 222 -30.02 -12.24 -1.26
N LEU A 223 -30.81 -13.32 -1.29
CA LEU A 223 -32.27 -13.20 -1.29
C LEU A 223 -32.77 -12.71 0.08
N GLY A 224 -33.32 -11.49 0.13
CA GLY A 224 -33.91 -10.91 1.33
C GLY A 224 -32.95 -10.13 2.23
N GLU A 225 -31.64 -10.15 1.95
CA GLU A 225 -30.66 -9.39 2.72
C GLU A 225 -29.43 -8.95 1.89
N ARG A 226 -28.63 -8.07 2.48
CA ARG A 226 -27.36 -7.60 1.92
C ARG A 226 -26.39 -7.27 3.02
N ILE A 227 -25.14 -7.66 2.84
CA ILE A 227 -24.05 -7.30 3.74
C ILE A 227 -23.10 -6.36 3.01
N GLU A 228 -22.77 -5.24 3.63
CA GLU A 228 -21.82 -4.26 3.09
C GLU A 228 -20.65 -4.08 4.05
N VAL A 229 -19.44 -4.18 3.52
CA VAL A 229 -18.21 -3.92 4.26
C VAL A 229 -17.49 -2.77 3.60
N THR A 230 -17.43 -1.63 4.30
CA THR A 230 -16.90 -0.38 3.75
C THR A 230 -15.65 0.10 4.47
N HIS A 231 -14.66 0.53 3.70
CA HIS A 231 -13.53 1.32 4.17
C HIS A 231 -13.52 2.68 3.48
N ARG A 232 -13.33 3.75 4.25
CA ARG A 232 -13.18 5.13 3.75
C ARG A 232 -11.89 5.74 4.28
N ALA A 233 -11.00 6.13 3.38
CA ALA A 233 -9.79 6.86 3.76
C ALA A 233 -10.12 8.35 3.92
N GLN A 234 -9.88 8.92 5.11
CA GLN A 234 -10.06 10.37 5.33
C GLN A 234 -8.83 11.18 4.90
N SER A 235 -7.64 10.57 4.96
CA SER A 235 -6.39 11.20 4.55
C SER A 235 -5.34 10.15 4.21
N ARG A 236 -4.20 10.59 3.67
CA ARG A 236 -3.03 9.73 3.40
C ARG A 236 -2.33 9.23 4.66
N GLU A 237 -2.67 9.81 5.81
CA GLU A 237 -2.07 9.46 7.11
C GLU A 237 -2.30 7.98 7.45
N THR A 238 -3.43 7.39 7.05
CA THR A 238 -3.69 5.95 7.28
C THR A 238 -2.61 5.05 6.67
N PHE A 239 -2.12 5.39 5.47
CA PHE A 239 -1.07 4.63 4.80
C PHE A 239 0.29 4.87 5.45
N ALA A 240 0.55 6.11 5.88
CA ALA A 240 1.77 6.47 6.60
C ALA A 240 1.87 5.74 7.96
N ARG A 241 0.78 5.72 8.74
CA ARG A 241 0.68 4.96 9.99
C ARG A 241 0.90 3.47 9.78
N GLY A 242 0.32 2.93 8.71
CA GLY A 242 0.57 1.56 8.26
C GLY A 242 2.04 1.26 7.98
N ALA A 243 2.70 2.12 7.18
CA ALA A 243 4.09 1.96 6.83
C ALA A 243 5.04 2.07 8.04
N VAL A 244 4.76 2.99 8.96
CA VAL A 244 5.54 3.14 10.20
C VAL A 244 5.32 1.95 11.13
N ARG A 245 4.09 1.41 11.22
CA ARG A 245 3.82 0.14 11.91
C ARG A 245 4.60 -1.02 11.30
N ALA A 246 4.60 -1.14 9.96
CA ALA A 246 5.37 -2.15 9.25
C ALA A 246 6.87 -2.02 9.52
N ALA A 247 7.41 -0.80 9.56
CA ALA A 247 8.83 -0.54 9.86
C ALA A 247 9.20 -0.99 11.27
N MET A 248 8.35 -0.72 12.27
CA MET A 248 8.57 -1.19 13.64
C MET A 248 8.46 -2.72 13.78
N TRP A 249 7.64 -3.35 12.94
CA TRP A 249 7.44 -4.80 12.95
C TRP A 249 8.60 -5.53 12.25
N ILE A 250 8.98 -5.09 11.04
CA ILE A 250 9.91 -5.80 10.15
C ILE A 250 11.32 -5.91 10.73
N VAL A 251 11.79 -4.90 11.47
CA VAL A 251 13.14 -4.91 12.05
C VAL A 251 13.33 -6.05 13.07
N LYS A 252 12.24 -6.59 13.62
CA LYS A 252 12.23 -7.69 14.59
C LYS A 252 12.07 -9.08 13.95
N GLN A 253 11.87 -9.14 12.64
CA GLN A 253 11.62 -10.39 11.93
C GLN A 253 12.91 -11.00 11.37
N PRO A 254 12.90 -12.30 11.02
CA PRO A 254 13.94 -12.87 10.17
C PRO A 254 13.91 -12.25 8.76
N LYS A 255 14.96 -12.54 7.98
CA LYS A 255 15.04 -12.15 6.56
C LYS A 255 13.91 -12.83 5.78
N GLY A 256 13.27 -12.08 4.89
CA GLY A 256 12.06 -12.53 4.21
C GLY A 256 11.33 -11.40 3.50
N LEU A 257 10.50 -11.81 2.53
CA LEU A 257 9.52 -10.94 1.89
C LEU A 257 8.16 -11.17 2.56
N TYR A 258 7.65 -10.11 3.18
CA TYR A 258 6.41 -10.07 3.94
C TYR A 258 5.44 -9.08 3.30
N ASP A 259 4.17 -9.19 3.67
CA ASP A 259 3.12 -8.23 3.35
C ASP A 259 2.47 -7.68 4.63
N MET A 260 1.45 -6.84 4.46
CA MET A 260 0.72 -6.28 5.59
C MET A 260 -0.18 -7.29 6.33
N GLN A 261 -0.51 -8.45 5.73
CA GLN A 261 -1.20 -9.52 6.47
C GLN A 261 -0.26 -10.14 7.50
N ASP A 262 1.03 -10.32 7.15
CA ASP A 262 2.06 -10.78 8.09
C ASP A 262 2.24 -9.77 9.24
N VAL A 263 2.34 -8.48 8.92
CA VAL A 263 2.47 -7.39 9.91
C VAL A 263 1.30 -7.36 10.90
N LEU A 264 0.11 -7.75 10.45
CA LEU A 264 -1.11 -7.75 11.24
C LEU A 264 -1.43 -9.10 11.91
N GLY A 265 -0.67 -10.16 11.61
CA GLY A 265 -0.94 -11.51 12.12
C GLY A 265 -2.23 -12.12 11.57
N LEU A 266 -2.51 -11.91 10.28
CA LEU A 266 -3.76 -12.34 9.62
C LEU A 266 -3.59 -13.55 8.68
N LYS A 267 -2.38 -14.11 8.58
CA LYS A 267 -2.10 -15.36 7.85
C LYS A 267 -2.13 -16.57 8.77
#